data_AF-A0A8W8LTN9-F1
#
_entry.id   AF-A0A8W8LTN9-F1
#
_cell.length_a   1.000
_cell.length_b   1.000
_cell.length_c   1.000
_cell.angle_alpha   90.00
_cell.angle_beta   90.00
_cell.angle_gamma   90.00
#
_symmetry.space_group_name_H-M   'P 1'
#
loop_
_entity.id
_entity.type
_entity.pdbx_description
1 polymer ?
#
loop_
_entity_poly.entity_id
_entity_poly.type
_entity_poly.pdbx_seq_one_letter_code
_entity_poly.pdbx_strand_id
1 'polypeptide(L)'
;MELHDYPNDYPLSPESFQIKPEMLSLFQKDLLTKLEMKEELSKVLMYDFHYNHIKKKYGDQAALCFTDTDSLSYDLSTEDVYVDIKEDHHYFDFSNYPESHFLHSNLNKKVLGKMKDECQGRYMREFIDLKPKI
;
A
#
# COMPACT_ATOMS: atom_id res chain seq x y z
N MET A 1 5.14 48.20 -25.21
CA MET A 1 4.49 46.89 -25.38
C MET A 1 5.54 45.89 -24.96
N GLU A 2 5.50 45.55 -23.67
CA GLU A 2 6.52 44.78 -22.96
C GLU A 2 6.51 43.33 -23.48
N LEU A 3 7.67 42.86 -23.97
CA LEU A 3 7.91 41.43 -24.12
C LEU A 3 8.17 40.88 -22.72
N HIS A 4 7.28 40.01 -22.25
CA HIS A 4 7.50 39.24 -21.03
C HIS A 4 8.78 38.40 -21.17
N ASP A 5 9.77 38.69 -20.32
CA ASP A 5 10.89 37.81 -20.05
C ASP A 5 10.34 36.50 -19.45
N TYR A 6 10.22 35.47 -20.28
CA TYR A 6 9.97 34.11 -19.83
C TYR A 6 11.19 33.63 -19.02
N PRO A 7 11.07 33.19 -17.76
CA PRO A 7 12.11 32.40 -17.15
C PRO A 7 12.17 31.06 -17.89
N ASN A 8 13.32 30.81 -18.53
CA ASN A 8 13.73 29.49 -19.01
C ASN A 8 13.94 28.58 -17.80
N ASP A 9 12.86 28.12 -17.18
CA ASP A 9 12.91 27.10 -16.14
C ASP A 9 13.20 25.76 -16.81
N TYR A 10 14.49 25.46 -16.98
CA TYR A 10 15.00 24.14 -17.31
C TYR A 10 15.02 23.30 -16.01
N PRO A 11 14.20 22.24 -15.87
CA PRO A 11 14.34 21.33 -14.74
C PRO A 11 15.62 20.50 -14.92
N LEU A 12 16.73 21.03 -14.42
CA LEU A 12 17.98 20.29 -14.27
C LEU A 12 17.82 19.36 -13.06
N SER A 13 17.42 18.11 -13.31
CA SER A 13 17.58 17.04 -12.33
C SER A 13 19.05 16.60 -12.38
N PRO A 14 19.81 16.62 -11.26
CA PRO A 14 21.17 16.10 -11.29
C PRO A 14 21.13 14.62 -11.67
N GLU A 15 22.03 14.21 -12.57
CA GLU A 15 22.26 12.81 -12.92
C GLU A 15 22.39 11.95 -11.66
N SER A 16 21.85 10.73 -11.70
CA SER A 16 21.71 9.81 -10.55
C SER A 16 22.99 9.73 -9.71
N PHE A 17 23.02 10.48 -8.62
CA PHE A 17 24.12 10.48 -7.68
C PHE A 17 23.98 9.23 -6.80
N GLN A 18 24.77 8.19 -7.08
CA GLN A 18 24.80 6.99 -6.24
C GLN A 18 25.45 7.33 -4.89
N ILE A 19 24.61 7.60 -3.88
CA ILE A 19 25.04 7.85 -2.51
C ILE A 19 25.69 6.57 -1.98
N LYS A 20 27.01 6.62 -1.72
CA LYS A 20 27.72 5.50 -1.11
C LYS A 20 27.39 5.47 0.40
N PRO A 21 27.29 4.29 1.04
CA PRO A 21 27.00 4.19 2.48
C PRO A 21 27.97 5.01 3.34
N GLU A 22 29.21 5.18 2.90
CA GLU A 22 30.25 5.97 3.57
C GLU A 22 29.91 7.46 3.71
N MET A 23 29.05 7.96 2.82
CA MET A 23 28.62 9.35 2.78
C MET A 23 27.45 9.65 3.73
N LEU A 24 26.87 8.61 4.33
CA LEU A 24 25.74 8.72 5.24
C LEU A 24 26.22 8.91 6.67
N SER A 25 25.62 9.86 7.37
CA SER A 25 25.77 9.99 8.82
C SER A 25 25.33 8.71 9.53
N LEU A 26 25.81 8.50 10.76
CA LEU A 26 25.39 7.36 11.59
C LEU A 26 23.87 7.29 11.77
N PHE A 27 23.20 8.45 11.88
CA PHE A 27 21.74 8.52 11.93
C PHE A 27 21.08 8.06 10.63
N GLN A 28 21.60 8.48 9.47
CA GLN A 28 21.09 8.03 8.17
C GLN A 28 21.32 6.53 7.95
N LYS A 29 22.45 6.00 8.42
CA LYS A 29 22.74 4.55 8.38
C LYS A 29 21.77 3.77 9.25
N ASP A 30 21.54 4.19 10.50
CA ASP A 30 20.56 3.56 11.39
C ASP A 30 19.13 3.63 10.83
N LEU A 31 18.77 4.77 10.23
CA LEU A 31 17.48 4.93 9.55
C LEU A 31 17.36 4.01 8.34
N LEU A 32 18.39 3.93 7.50
CA LEU A 32 18.40 3.04 6.32
C LEU A 32 18.22 1.59 6.74
N THR A 33 18.99 1.12 7.73
CA THR A 33 18.85 -0.25 8.27
C THR A 33 17.45 -0.50 8.82
N LYS A 34 16.86 0.46 9.55
CA LYS A 34 15.50 0.35 10.08
C LYS A 34 14.45 0.32 8.97
N LEU A 35 14.63 1.12 7.92
CA LEU A 35 13.74 1.15 6.76
C LEU A 35 13.83 -0.16 5.97
N GLU A 36 15.04 -0.66 5.70
CA GLU A 36 15.25 -1.96 5.04
C GLU A 36 14.61 -3.11 5.83
N MET A 37 14.82 -3.17 7.15
CA MET A 37 14.16 -4.17 8.00
C MET A 37 12.63 -4.08 7.96
N LYS A 38 12.09 -2.85 7.92
CA LYS A 38 10.64 -2.62 7.86
C LYS A 38 10.08 -3.05 6.50
N GLU A 39 10.78 -2.77 5.41
CA GLU A 39 10.39 -3.20 4.06
C GLU A 39 10.39 -4.72 3.94
N GLU A 40 11.42 -5.40 4.41
CA GLU A 40 11.47 -6.88 4.40
C GLU A 40 10.33 -7.49 5.21
N LEU A 41 10.01 -6.93 6.38
CA LEU A 41 8.87 -7.39 7.17
C LEU A 41 7.52 -7.14 6.45
N SER A 42 7.37 -5.98 5.81
CA SER A 42 6.18 -5.66 5.01
C SER A 42 5.97 -6.67 3.88
N LYS A 43 7.02 -6.97 3.12
CA LYS A 43 6.99 -7.96 2.03
C LYS A 43 6.54 -9.34 2.55
N VAL A 44 7.13 -9.83 3.64
CA VAL A 44 6.76 -11.13 4.23
C VAL A 44 5.28 -11.17 4.60
N LEU A 45 4.77 -10.12 5.25
CA LEU A 45 3.36 -10.04 5.65
C LEU A 45 2.42 -9.95 4.44
N MET A 46 2.79 -9.18 3.41
CA MET A 46 2.03 -9.08 2.17
C MET A 46 1.99 -10.40 1.41
N TYR A 47 3.11 -11.12 1.34
CA TYR A 47 3.17 -12.44 0.71
C TYR A 47 2.38 -13.49 1.49
N ASP A 48 2.47 -13.48 2.82
CA ASP A 48 1.68 -14.36 3.69
C ASP A 48 0.18 -14.11 3.46
N PHE A 49 -0.25 -12.86 3.47
CA PHE A 49 -1.65 -12.50 3.19
C PHE A 49 -2.08 -12.92 1.78
N HIS A 50 -1.26 -12.69 0.76
CA HIS A 50 -1.62 -13.06 -0.61
C HIS A 50 -1.74 -14.59 -0.78
N TYR A 51 -0.71 -15.35 -0.41
CA TYR A 51 -0.63 -16.78 -0.69
C TYR A 51 -1.40 -17.63 0.32
N ASN A 52 -1.35 -17.27 1.61
CA ASN A 52 -1.98 -18.07 2.66
C ASN A 52 -3.42 -17.69 2.96
N HIS A 53 -3.86 -16.48 2.58
CA HIS A 53 -5.23 -16.04 2.81
C HIS A 53 -6.00 -15.85 1.48
N ILE A 54 -5.65 -14.85 0.66
CA ILE A 54 -6.42 -14.51 -0.56
C ILE A 54 -6.45 -15.67 -1.56
N LYS A 55 -5.29 -16.25 -1.90
CA LYS A 55 -5.21 -17.36 -2.85
C LYS A 55 -5.90 -18.62 -2.35
N LYS A 56 -5.91 -18.88 -1.04
CA LYS A 56 -6.64 -20.04 -0.49
C LYS A 56 -8.14 -19.83 -0.45
N LYS A 57 -8.61 -18.61 -0.16
CA LYS A 57 -10.04 -18.29 -0.05
C LYS A 57 -10.70 -18.16 -1.42
N TYR A 58 -10.10 -17.41 -2.34
CA TYR A 58 -10.72 -17.08 -3.62
C TYR A 58 -10.16 -17.87 -4.81
N GLY A 59 -8.95 -18.42 -4.71
CA GLY A 59 -8.33 -19.20 -5.77
C GLY A 59 -8.19 -18.42 -7.08
N ASP A 60 -8.91 -18.87 -8.11
CA ASP A 60 -8.96 -18.24 -9.44
C ASP A 60 -9.94 -17.06 -9.51
N GLN A 61 -10.79 -16.87 -8.49
CA GLN A 61 -11.71 -15.74 -8.38
C GLN A 61 -11.02 -14.46 -7.86
N ALA A 62 -9.73 -14.55 -7.53
CA ALA A 62 -8.90 -13.40 -7.15
C ALA A 62 -7.76 -13.17 -8.14
N ALA A 63 -7.80 -12.03 -8.81
CA ALA A 63 -6.69 -11.51 -9.61
C ALA A 63 -5.98 -10.39 -8.84
N LEU A 64 -4.65 -10.51 -8.72
CA LEU A 64 -3.83 -9.44 -8.16
C LEU A 64 -3.56 -8.40 -9.25
N CYS A 65 -4.16 -7.22 -9.11
CA CYS A 65 -4.09 -6.15 -10.10
C CYS A 65 -2.86 -5.26 -9.91
N PHE A 66 -2.50 -4.97 -8.65
CA PHE A 66 -1.42 -4.05 -8.33
C PHE A 66 -0.80 -4.34 -6.96
N THR A 67 0.49 -4.03 -6.82
CA THR A 67 1.26 -4.12 -5.58
C THR A 67 2.19 -2.90 -5.44
N ASP A 68 2.21 -2.25 -4.28
CA ASP A 68 3.20 -1.21 -3.90
C ASP A 68 3.93 -1.62 -2.60
N THR A 69 4.74 -0.72 -2.04
CA THR A 69 5.54 -0.89 -0.81
C THR A 69 4.74 -1.41 0.40
N ASP A 70 3.45 -1.05 0.48
CA ASP A 70 2.58 -1.41 1.61
C ASP A 70 1.10 -1.63 1.21
N SER A 71 0.80 -1.81 -0.08
CA SER A 71 -0.58 -1.98 -0.56
C SER A 71 -0.72 -3.09 -1.61
N LEU A 72 -1.88 -3.76 -1.57
CA LEU A 72 -2.30 -4.81 -2.52
C LEU A 72 -3.68 -4.43 -3.06
N SER A 73 -3.86 -4.51 -4.37
CA SER A 73 -5.16 -4.31 -5.01
C SER A 73 -5.58 -5.58 -5.73
N TYR A 74 -6.79 -6.06 -5.41
CA TYR A 74 -7.35 -7.27 -5.98
C TYR A 74 -8.62 -6.96 -6.77
N ASP A 75 -8.77 -7.63 -7.90
CA ASP A 75 -10.07 -7.86 -8.53
C ASP A 75 -10.61 -9.19 -7.99
N LEU A 76 -11.72 -9.11 -7.26
CA LEU A 76 -12.34 -10.24 -6.56
C LEU A 76 -13.72 -10.49 -7.14
N SER A 77 -13.96 -11.71 -7.60
CA SER A 77 -15.29 -12.20 -7.95
C SER A 77 -15.91 -12.91 -6.75
N THR A 78 -16.74 -12.19 -5.98
CA THR A 78 -17.50 -12.70 -4.82
C THR A 78 -18.86 -12.02 -4.76
N GLU A 79 -19.80 -12.59 -4.00
CA GLU A 79 -21.14 -12.00 -3.80
C GLU A 79 -21.08 -10.72 -2.98
N ASP A 80 -20.38 -10.74 -1.84
CA ASP A 80 -20.16 -9.58 -0.98
C ASP A 80 -18.81 -9.68 -0.25
N VAL A 81 -17.84 -8.88 -0.71
CA VAL A 81 -16.48 -8.84 -0.15
C VAL A 81 -16.46 -8.36 1.30
N TYR A 82 -17.42 -7.52 1.73
CA TYR A 82 -17.43 -7.00 3.10
C TYR A 82 -17.97 -8.02 4.09
N VAL A 83 -18.82 -8.95 3.64
CA VAL A 83 -19.20 -10.13 4.43
C VAL A 83 -17.99 -11.05 4.61
N ASP A 84 -17.25 -11.31 3.54
CA ASP A 84 -16.02 -12.10 3.59
C ASP A 84 -14.98 -11.49 4.55
N ILE A 85 -14.75 -10.18 4.44
CA ILE A 85 -13.84 -9.41 5.31
C ILE A 85 -14.30 -9.46 6.78
N LYS A 86 -15.61 -9.51 7.04
CA LYS A 86 -16.15 -9.62 8.40
C LYS A 86 -15.77 -10.95 9.05
N GLU A 87 -15.84 -12.05 8.30
CA GLU A 87 -15.40 -13.36 8.80
C GLU A 87 -13.90 -13.33 9.10
N ASP A 88 -13.13 -12.73 8.19
CA ASP A 88 -11.67 -12.58 8.26
C ASP A 88 -11.20 -11.38 9.09
N HIS A 89 -12.05 -10.85 9.99
CA HIS A 89 -11.81 -9.66 10.80
C HIS A 89 -10.44 -9.62 11.50
N HIS A 90 -9.87 -10.77 11.82
CA HIS A 90 -8.57 -10.86 12.47
C HIS A 90 -7.41 -10.44 11.57
N TYR A 91 -7.57 -10.39 10.25
CA TYR A 91 -6.55 -9.88 9.32
C TYR A 91 -6.62 -8.36 9.11
N PHE A 92 -7.73 -7.71 9.47
CA PHE A 92 -8.02 -6.33 9.08
C PHE A 92 -8.05 -5.34 10.24
N ASP A 93 -7.65 -4.11 9.97
CA ASP A 93 -7.85 -2.93 10.81
C ASP A 93 -9.06 -2.14 10.30
N PHE A 94 -10.17 -2.18 11.06
CA PHE A 94 -11.41 -1.47 10.73
C PHE A 94 -11.55 -0.11 11.41
N SER A 95 -10.51 0.38 12.10
CA SER A 95 -10.59 1.64 12.83
C SER A 95 -10.76 2.86 11.91
N ASN A 96 -10.50 2.71 10.61
CA ASN A 96 -10.68 3.73 9.58
C ASN A 96 -12.11 3.81 9.00
N TYR A 97 -13.00 2.88 9.36
CA TYR A 97 -14.39 2.92 8.90
C TYR A 97 -15.20 3.96 9.69
N PRO A 98 -16.25 4.56 9.10
CA PRO A 98 -17.19 5.39 9.85
C PRO A 98 -17.82 4.60 11.01
N GLU A 99 -18.08 5.25 12.15
CA GLU A 99 -18.70 4.59 13.32
C GLU A 99 -20.08 3.97 13.01
N SER A 100 -20.76 4.47 11.97
CA SER A 100 -22.04 3.94 11.48
C SER A 100 -21.90 2.65 10.65
N HIS A 101 -20.69 2.27 10.24
CA HIS A 101 -20.47 1.10 9.40
C HIS A 101 -20.43 -0.19 10.23
N PHE A 102 -21.05 -1.27 9.75
CA PHE A 102 -21.17 -2.53 10.49
C PHE A 102 -19.83 -3.26 10.73
N LEU A 103 -18.77 -2.89 10.01
CA LEU A 103 -17.41 -3.40 10.20
C LEU A 103 -16.57 -2.55 11.17
N HIS A 104 -17.02 -1.35 11.55
CA HIS A 104 -16.21 -0.46 12.38
C HIS A 104 -15.83 -1.13 13.70
N SER A 105 -14.52 -1.18 13.96
CA SER A 105 -13.97 -1.76 15.19
C SER A 105 -12.57 -1.21 15.47
N ASN A 106 -12.31 -0.91 16.74
CA ASN A 106 -10.99 -0.44 17.20
C ASN A 106 -10.09 -1.59 17.71
N LEU A 107 -10.51 -2.85 17.60
CA LEU A 107 -9.78 -4.01 18.12
C LEU A 107 -8.35 -4.13 17.53
N ASN A 108 -8.21 -3.87 16.23
CA ASN A 108 -6.95 -4.04 15.48
C ASN A 108 -6.26 -2.71 15.13
N LYS A 109 -6.65 -1.61 15.78
CA LYS A 109 -6.16 -0.26 15.45
C LYS A 109 -4.64 -0.17 15.53
N LYS A 110 -3.99 0.12 14.40
CA LYS A 110 -2.52 0.28 14.28
C LYS A 110 -1.71 -0.96 14.71
N VAL A 111 -2.32 -2.14 14.67
CA VAL A 111 -1.60 -3.39 14.93
C VAL A 111 -0.78 -3.75 13.68
N LEU A 112 0.51 -4.04 13.85
CA LEU A 112 1.39 -4.40 12.74
C LEU A 112 0.90 -5.68 12.04
N GLY A 113 0.94 -5.68 10.71
CA GLY A 113 0.52 -6.80 9.87
C GLY A 113 -0.99 -6.94 9.69
N LYS A 114 -1.79 -5.97 10.18
CA LYS A 114 -3.21 -5.87 9.84
C LYS A 114 -3.39 -5.03 8.58
N MET A 115 -4.22 -5.53 7.67
CA MET A 115 -4.54 -4.84 6.42
C MET A 115 -5.62 -3.80 6.66
N LYS A 116 -5.48 -2.61 6.06
CA LYS A 116 -6.51 -1.56 6.09
C LYS A 116 -7.22 -1.50 4.75
N ASP A 117 -8.52 -1.24 4.78
CA ASP A 117 -9.27 -0.86 3.58
C ASP A 117 -9.13 0.65 3.35
N GLU A 118 -8.46 1.02 2.25
CA GLU A 118 -8.31 2.41 1.83
C GLU A 118 -9.63 3.04 1.34
N CYS A 119 -10.58 2.21 0.89
CA CYS A 119 -11.85 2.68 0.36
C CYS A 119 -12.91 2.90 1.44
N GLN A 120 -12.61 2.58 2.71
CA GLN A 120 -13.49 2.80 3.87
C GLN A 120 -14.92 2.25 3.68
N GLY A 121 -15.05 1.06 3.09
CA GLY A 121 -16.35 0.43 2.84
C GLY A 121 -17.02 0.85 1.52
N ARG A 122 -16.31 1.57 0.65
CA ARG A 122 -16.80 1.90 -0.69
C ARG A 122 -16.26 0.91 -1.71
N TYR A 123 -17.15 0.35 -2.52
CA TYR A 123 -16.76 -0.51 -3.64
C TYR A 123 -15.96 0.28 -4.68
N MET A 124 -14.76 -0.20 -4.99
CA MET A 124 -14.00 0.26 -6.15
C MET A 124 -14.64 -0.32 -7.41
N ARG A 125 -15.30 0.53 -8.22
CA ARG A 125 -15.99 0.09 -9.46
C ARG A 125 -15.09 0.05 -10.68
N GLU A 126 -14.09 0.93 -10.69
CA GLU A 126 -13.20 1.13 -11.83
C GLU A 126 -11.80 1.38 -11.27
N PHE A 127 -10.80 0.72 -11.86
CA PHE A 127 -9.39 0.90 -11.56
C PHE A 127 -8.64 1.04 -12.87
N ILE A 128 -7.88 2.14 -13.02
CA ILE A 128 -7.02 2.38 -14.17
C ILE A 128 -5.60 2.57 -13.63
N ASP A 129 -4.71 1.64 -13.98
CA ASP A 129 -3.28 1.78 -13.73
C ASP A 129 -2.59 2.13 -15.05
N LEU A 130 -1.88 3.25 -15.07
CA LEU A 130 -1.28 3.81 -16.29
C LEU A 130 0.16 3.33 -16.50
N LYS A 131 0.87 2.93 -15.43
CA LYS A 131 2.21 2.31 -15.45
C LYS A 131 2.69 2.07 -14.01
N PRO A 132 3.44 0.97 -13.73
CA PRO A 132 4.16 0.84 -12.47
C PRO A 132 5.08 2.04 -12.24
N LYS A 133 5.14 2.57 -11.01
CA LYS A 133 6.21 3.47 -10.59
C LYS A 133 7.51 2.66 -10.60
N ILE A 134 8.38 2.94 -11.56
CA ILE A 134 9.75 2.42 -11.64
C ILE A 134 10.67 3.41 -10.95
#